data_AF-A0A2V8Z866-F1
#
_entry.id   AF-A0A2V8Z866-F1
#
_cell.length_a   1.000
_cell.length_b   1.000
_cell.length_c   1.000
_cell.angle_alpha   90.00
_cell.angle_beta   90.00
_cell.angle_gamma   90.00
#
_symmetry.space_group_name_H-M   'P 1'
#
loop_
_entity.id
_entity.type
_entity.pdbx_description
1 polymer ?
#
loop_
_entity_poly.entity_id
_entity_poly.type
_entity_poly.pdbx_seq_one_letter_code
_entity_poly.pdbx_strand_id
1 'polypeptide(L)'
;MPLANQGPRPNRRKGMRKKSNLWLRGLILAGFLSGTCALAAAEGSQGSQSSQGSQSQPPAQSTDKSKTPDVTPLSLDNTPAPVNAEEDAAFKAFQAVPMSDAKQKIQSGEAFLQKYPESRYRTGVYAPLVFACLQDGQVQKMEEYGEKEIALAPNDVSTLAIMAQTLPRSIHSSTPPAEATQLLEKAEKYSKQAIEIASTLPKPANMTDEAFAAAKNQDLAMAHSGLGLVYIRRGKNAEAITELSEAVKVDPNPDPVNYYLLGMASKSTSHFDDAITAFNKCAAVPGAMQAVCKAQADDAKKKSTTELSAPK
;
A
#
# COMPACT_ATOMS: atom_id res chain seq x y z
N MET A 1 68.20 -7.72 -26.52
CA MET A 1 68.56 -7.61 -27.95
C MET A 1 67.59 -8.50 -28.75
N PRO A 2 67.13 -8.06 -29.93
CA PRO A 2 65.76 -7.53 -30.00
C PRO A 2 64.92 -7.98 -31.22
N LEU A 3 63.70 -7.43 -31.29
CA LEU A 3 62.84 -7.17 -32.47
C LEU A 3 62.07 -8.34 -33.13
N ALA A 4 60.74 -8.26 -33.03
CA ALA A 4 59.85 -8.58 -34.15
C ALA A 4 58.61 -7.65 -34.14
N ASN A 5 58.79 -6.60 -34.94
CA ASN A 5 57.84 -5.73 -35.60
C ASN A 5 56.50 -6.39 -36.01
N GLN A 6 55.35 -5.81 -35.66
CA GLN A 6 54.12 -5.92 -36.45
C GLN A 6 53.46 -4.55 -36.59
N GLY A 7 53.43 -4.07 -37.83
CA GLY A 7 52.76 -2.85 -38.27
C GLY A 7 51.22 -2.97 -38.33
N PRO A 8 50.55 -1.91 -38.82
CA PRO A 8 49.16 -1.61 -38.51
C PRO A 8 48.17 -2.34 -39.42
N ARG A 9 46.98 -2.66 -38.90
CA ARG A 9 45.83 -3.12 -39.70
C ARG A 9 44.59 -2.23 -39.51
N PRO A 10 43.71 -2.19 -40.53
CA PRO A 10 42.95 -1.00 -40.86
C PRO A 10 41.47 -1.04 -40.44
N ASN A 11 40.91 0.15 -40.50
CA ASN A 11 39.53 0.60 -40.34
C ASN A 11 38.50 -0.13 -41.24
N ARG A 12 37.30 -0.48 -40.73
CA ARG A 12 36.01 -0.38 -41.47
C ARG A 12 34.75 -0.62 -40.59
N ARG A 13 34.14 0.50 -40.21
CA ARG A 13 32.70 0.87 -40.26
C ARG A 13 31.57 -0.18 -40.45
N LYS A 14 30.47 0.17 -39.74
CA LYS A 14 29.01 0.07 -40.04
C LYS A 14 28.24 -1.14 -39.51
N GLY A 15 27.14 -0.86 -38.78
CA GLY A 15 26.01 -1.76 -38.64
C GLY A 15 25.12 -1.49 -37.42
N MET A 16 24.10 -0.66 -37.58
CA MET A 16 22.97 -0.52 -36.65
C MET A 16 22.33 -1.86 -36.30
N ARG A 17 21.84 -1.97 -35.06
CA ARG A 17 20.46 -2.40 -34.76
C ARG A 17 20.13 -2.11 -33.28
N LYS A 18 19.43 -1.02 -33.04
CA LYS A 18 18.59 -0.85 -31.84
C LYS A 18 17.57 -1.98 -31.87
N LYS A 19 17.63 -2.92 -30.93
CA LYS A 19 16.54 -3.88 -30.72
C LYS A 19 15.49 -3.20 -29.85
N SER A 20 14.40 -2.83 -30.52
CA SER A 20 13.12 -2.45 -29.92
C SER A 20 12.58 -3.65 -29.13
N ASN A 21 12.46 -3.52 -27.81
CA ASN A 21 11.68 -4.47 -27.00
C ASN A 21 10.25 -3.94 -26.87
N LEU A 22 9.44 -4.43 -27.80
CA LEU A 22 8.00 -4.31 -27.86
C LEU A 22 7.40 -5.42 -26.99
N TRP A 23 7.08 -5.15 -25.72
CA TRP A 23 6.07 -5.90 -24.95
C TRP A 23 5.46 -4.95 -23.91
N LEU A 24 4.59 -4.07 -24.40
CA LEU A 24 3.62 -3.33 -23.60
C LEU A 24 2.26 -3.69 -24.18
N ARG A 25 1.38 -4.33 -23.39
CA ARG A 25 -0.08 -4.14 -23.44
C ARG A 25 -0.83 -5.00 -22.40
N GLY A 26 -1.64 -4.28 -21.62
CA GLY A 26 -2.78 -4.78 -20.84
C GLY A 26 -2.82 -4.12 -19.46
N LEU A 27 -3.75 -3.24 -19.09
CA LEU A 27 -4.89 -2.63 -19.78
C LEU A 27 -5.19 -1.32 -19.04
N ILE A 28 -5.42 -0.25 -19.80
CA ILE A 28 -5.86 1.06 -19.34
C ILE A 28 -7.38 1.02 -19.19
N LEU A 29 -7.89 1.46 -18.05
CA LEU A 29 -9.26 1.98 -17.92
C LEU A 29 -9.27 3.09 -16.86
N ALA A 30 -8.76 4.26 -17.27
CA ALA A 30 -9.06 5.53 -16.61
C ALA A 30 -10.31 6.11 -17.27
N GLY A 31 -11.47 5.87 -16.65
CA GLY A 31 -12.71 6.58 -16.97
C GLY A 31 -12.74 7.90 -16.24
N PHE A 32 -12.44 8.98 -16.96
CA PHE A 32 -12.80 10.35 -16.59
C PHE A 32 -14.33 10.45 -16.47
N LEU A 33 -14.84 10.94 -15.34
CA LEU A 33 -16.02 11.79 -15.32
C LEU A 33 -15.99 12.70 -14.09
N SER A 34 -15.89 13.98 -14.42
CA SER A 34 -16.13 15.15 -13.58
C SER A 34 -17.47 15.06 -12.84
N GLY A 35 -17.42 15.22 -11.52
CA GLY A 35 -18.59 15.48 -10.69
C GLY A 35 -18.40 16.78 -9.91
N THR A 36 -18.77 17.90 -10.51
CA THR A 36 -18.98 19.17 -9.81
C THR A 36 -20.15 18.99 -8.84
N CYS A 37 -19.88 19.04 -7.54
CA CYS A 37 -20.94 19.12 -6.54
C CYS A 37 -21.41 20.58 -6.48
N ALA A 38 -22.46 20.90 -7.23
CA ALA A 38 -23.19 22.16 -7.10
C ALA A 38 -24.25 21.98 -6.01
N LEU A 39 -24.25 22.91 -5.06
CA LEU A 39 -25.27 23.07 -4.02
C LEU A 39 -26.67 23.14 -4.64
N ALA A 40 -27.59 22.28 -4.19
CA ALA A 40 -29.01 22.49 -4.34
C ALA A 40 -29.58 22.99 -3.01
N ALA A 41 -29.91 24.29 -2.99
CA ALA A 41 -30.71 24.91 -1.96
C ALA A 41 -32.12 24.28 -1.97
N ALA A 42 -32.60 23.88 -0.80
CA ALA A 42 -34.00 23.56 -0.59
C ALA A 42 -34.76 24.88 -0.35
N GLU A 43 -35.56 25.29 -1.32
CA GLU A 43 -36.60 26.29 -1.14
C GLU A 43 -37.97 25.70 -1.50
N GLY A 44 -38.91 25.89 -0.58
CA GLY A 44 -40.22 26.43 -0.95
C GLY A 44 -41.28 25.45 -1.43
N SER A 45 -42.03 24.90 -0.47
CA SER A 45 -43.38 24.38 -0.67
C SER A 45 -44.39 25.48 -1.00
N GLN A 46 -45.28 25.24 -1.97
CA GLN A 46 -46.67 25.71 -2.06
C GLN A 46 -47.40 24.70 -2.97
N GLY A 47 -48.65 24.27 -2.80
CA GLY A 47 -49.77 24.51 -1.90
C GLY A 47 -50.94 23.72 -2.52
N SER A 48 -51.83 23.09 -1.75
CA SER A 48 -53.24 23.48 -1.61
C SER A 48 -53.97 22.42 -0.76
N GLN A 49 -54.43 22.82 0.43
CA GLN A 49 -55.84 22.95 0.85
C GLN A 49 -56.68 21.66 0.87
N SER A 50 -57.17 21.26 2.05
CA SER A 50 -58.47 21.75 2.56
C SER A 50 -58.90 21.09 3.89
N SER A 51 -59.44 21.94 4.79
CA SER A 51 -60.44 21.72 5.86
C SER A 51 -60.10 20.74 7.02
N GLN A 52 -60.51 20.90 8.28
CA GLN A 52 -61.62 21.66 8.86
C GLN A 52 -61.52 21.73 10.42
N GLY A 53 -61.92 22.86 11.03
CA GLY A 53 -62.40 23.02 12.42
C GLY A 53 -61.38 22.92 13.58
N SER A 54 -61.43 23.67 14.68
CA SER A 54 -62.34 24.70 15.19
C SER A 54 -61.64 25.49 16.31
N GLN A 55 -61.92 26.80 16.34
CA GLN A 55 -61.98 27.78 17.46
C GLN A 55 -61.30 27.48 18.81
N SER A 56 -60.46 28.42 19.29
CA SER A 56 -60.76 29.37 20.40
C SER A 56 -59.50 30.18 20.83
N GLN A 57 -59.68 31.48 21.08
CA GLN A 57 -58.71 32.48 21.58
C GLN A 57 -59.35 33.16 22.84
N PRO A 58 -58.70 34.09 23.58
CA PRO A 58 -57.40 34.11 24.30
C PRO A 58 -57.64 34.68 25.74
N PRO A 59 -56.82 35.54 26.40
CA PRO A 59 -55.35 35.75 26.46
C PRO A 59 -54.80 35.77 27.91
N ALA A 60 -53.46 35.83 28.09
CA ALA A 60 -52.87 36.56 29.22
C ALA A 60 -51.48 37.09 28.86
N GLN A 61 -51.32 38.41 28.95
CA GLN A 61 -50.06 39.13 28.89
C GLN A 61 -49.26 38.91 30.18
N SER A 62 -47.95 38.75 30.06
CA SER A 62 -47.02 39.28 31.07
C SER A 62 -45.74 39.76 30.37
N THR A 63 -45.61 41.07 30.33
CA THR A 63 -44.35 41.78 30.10
C THR A 63 -43.48 41.65 31.35
N ASP A 64 -42.26 41.14 31.22
CA ASP A 64 -41.13 41.83 31.86
C ASP A 64 -39.80 41.52 31.16
N LYS A 65 -39.02 42.58 31.01
CA LYS A 65 -37.71 42.62 30.39
C LYS A 65 -36.68 42.10 31.39
N SER A 66 -35.84 41.16 30.97
CA SER A 66 -34.49 41.06 31.53
C SER A 66 -33.49 40.98 30.39
N LYS A 67 -32.66 42.02 30.27
CA LYS A 67 -31.54 42.10 29.33
C LYS A 67 -30.42 41.19 29.83
N THR A 68 -30.33 39.98 29.30
CA THR A 68 -29.08 39.22 29.27
C THR A 68 -28.27 39.67 28.06
N PRO A 69 -26.97 39.99 28.21
CA PRO A 69 -26.10 40.13 27.04
C PRO A 69 -26.06 38.79 26.31
N ASP A 70 -26.30 38.83 25.00
CA ASP A 70 -26.07 37.71 24.09
C ASP A 70 -24.60 37.30 24.20
N VAL A 71 -24.33 36.27 24.99
CA VAL A 71 -23.07 35.54 24.89
C VAL A 71 -23.33 34.50 23.83
N THR A 72 -23.06 34.87 22.57
CA THR A 72 -22.96 33.91 21.47
C THR A 72 -22.00 32.82 21.97
N PRO A 73 -22.42 31.55 22.07
CA PRO A 73 -21.47 30.49 22.32
C PRO A 73 -20.50 30.52 21.15
N LEU A 74 -19.22 30.77 21.43
CA LEU A 74 -18.16 30.40 20.51
C LEU A 74 -18.27 28.88 20.35
N SER A 75 -19.05 28.43 19.37
CA SER A 75 -18.86 27.10 18.83
C SER A 75 -17.44 27.08 18.30
N LEU A 76 -16.56 26.40 19.01
CA LEU A 76 -15.37 25.82 18.42
C LEU A 76 -15.87 24.77 17.42
N ASP A 77 -16.37 25.26 16.28
CA ASP A 77 -16.60 24.44 15.12
C ASP A 77 -15.22 23.95 14.71
N ASN A 78 -14.88 22.73 15.11
CA ASN A 78 -13.73 21.96 14.64
C ASN A 78 -13.86 21.60 13.15
N THR A 79 -14.56 22.42 12.35
CA THR A 79 -14.56 22.33 10.90
C THR A 79 -13.15 22.69 10.42
N PRO A 80 -12.45 21.78 9.72
CA PRO A 80 -11.18 22.09 9.11
C PRO A 80 -11.30 23.35 8.25
N ALA A 81 -10.30 24.23 8.30
CA ALA A 81 -10.31 25.47 7.53
C ALA A 81 -10.67 25.20 6.04
N PRO A 82 -11.56 26.00 5.43
CA PRO A 82 -11.91 25.81 4.03
C PRO A 82 -10.67 25.95 3.16
N VAL A 83 -10.43 24.94 2.33
CA VAL A 83 -9.30 24.92 1.39
C VAL A 83 -9.44 26.08 0.40
N ASN A 84 -8.38 26.86 0.23
CA ASN A 84 -8.38 27.93 -0.76
C ASN A 84 -8.20 27.37 -2.18
N ALA A 85 -8.60 28.14 -3.20
CA ALA A 85 -8.53 27.68 -4.59
C ALA A 85 -7.11 27.29 -5.05
N GLU A 86 -6.08 27.87 -4.43
CA GLU A 86 -4.67 27.61 -4.73
C GLU A 86 -4.21 26.23 -4.21
N GLU A 87 -4.65 25.85 -3.01
CA GLU A 87 -4.38 24.54 -2.42
C GLU A 87 -5.13 23.43 -3.16
N ASP A 88 -6.38 23.67 -3.57
CA ASP A 88 -7.12 22.75 -4.44
C ASP A 88 -6.41 22.53 -5.78
N ALA A 89 -5.93 23.60 -6.40
CA ALA A 89 -5.16 23.52 -7.65
C ALA A 89 -3.84 22.77 -7.46
N ALA A 90 -3.14 23.01 -6.35
CA ALA A 90 -1.89 22.32 -6.03
C ALA A 90 -2.11 20.82 -5.78
N PHE A 91 -3.19 20.45 -5.08
CA PHE A 91 -3.53 19.05 -4.86
C PHE A 91 -3.88 18.34 -6.17
N LYS A 92 -4.67 18.98 -7.05
CA LYS A 92 -4.95 18.45 -8.39
C LYS A 92 -3.69 18.27 -9.22
N ALA A 93 -2.74 19.21 -9.14
CA ALA A 93 -1.45 19.10 -9.82
C ALA A 93 -0.63 17.91 -9.29
N PHE A 94 -0.60 17.70 -7.98
CA PHE A 94 0.02 16.52 -7.37
C PHE A 94 -0.65 15.22 -7.84
N GLN A 95 -2.00 15.17 -7.86
CA GLN A 95 -2.74 14.00 -8.34
C GLN A 95 -2.42 13.66 -9.80
N ALA A 96 -2.22 14.66 -10.65
CA ALA A 96 -1.89 14.49 -12.05
C ALA A 96 -0.50 13.87 -12.30
N VAL A 97 0.41 13.91 -11.31
CA VAL A 97 1.71 13.23 -11.41
C VAL A 97 1.50 11.70 -11.38
N PRO A 98 1.90 10.95 -12.42
CA PRO A 98 1.71 9.51 -12.49
C PRO A 98 2.50 8.76 -11.40
N MET A 99 1.93 7.69 -10.84
CA MET A 99 2.63 6.84 -9.86
C MET A 99 3.87 6.13 -10.43
N SER A 100 3.96 5.98 -11.76
CA SER A 100 5.13 5.45 -12.45
C SER A 100 6.34 6.38 -12.40
N ASP A 101 6.13 7.68 -12.15
CA ASP A 101 7.21 8.65 -11.91
C ASP A 101 7.36 8.89 -10.41
N ALA A 102 7.90 7.89 -9.71
CA ALA A 102 8.03 7.90 -8.26
C ALA A 102 8.79 9.13 -7.76
N LYS A 103 9.87 9.54 -8.45
CA LYS A 103 10.68 10.71 -8.05
C LYS A 103 9.89 12.00 -8.14
N GLN A 104 9.20 12.24 -9.26
CA GLN A 104 8.38 13.44 -9.40
C GLN A 104 7.18 13.42 -8.45
N LYS A 105 6.62 12.23 -8.17
CA LYS A 105 5.52 12.07 -7.21
C LYS A 105 5.97 12.44 -5.79
N ILE A 106 7.14 11.96 -5.37
CA ILE A 106 7.75 12.31 -4.09
C ILE A 106 7.98 13.81 -4.01
N GLN A 107 8.67 14.39 -5.00
CA GLN A 107 9.00 15.81 -5.01
C GLN A 107 7.74 16.70 -4.95
N SER A 108 6.71 16.39 -5.74
CA SER A 108 5.47 17.18 -5.77
C SER A 108 4.65 17.04 -4.48
N GLY A 109 4.59 15.85 -3.88
CA GLY A 109 3.92 15.64 -2.60
C GLY A 109 4.63 16.33 -1.43
N GLU A 110 5.97 16.26 -1.39
CA GLU A 110 6.77 16.98 -0.39
C GLU A 110 6.61 18.50 -0.50
N ALA A 111 6.63 19.04 -1.73
CA ALA A 111 6.38 20.45 -1.96
C ALA A 111 4.96 20.87 -1.53
N PHE A 112 3.96 20.02 -1.76
CA PHE A 112 2.59 20.25 -1.30
C PHE A 112 2.53 20.31 0.23
N LEU A 113 3.08 19.31 0.92
CA LEU A 113 3.05 19.22 2.38
C LEU A 113 3.85 20.34 3.05
N GLN A 114 4.93 20.80 2.43
CA GLN A 114 5.69 21.95 2.91
C GLN A 114 4.88 23.25 2.81
N LYS A 115 4.14 23.43 1.72
CA LYS A 115 3.32 24.64 1.50
C LYS A 115 2.02 24.63 2.30
N TYR A 116 1.43 23.46 2.50
CA TYR A 116 0.13 23.26 3.16
C TYR A 116 0.22 22.21 4.29
N PRO A 117 0.96 22.47 5.38
CA PRO A 117 1.23 21.48 6.43
C PRO A 117 -0.02 21.04 7.20
N GLU A 118 -1.06 21.88 7.26
CA GLU A 118 -2.36 21.58 7.90
C GLU A 118 -3.46 21.26 6.89
N SER A 119 -3.09 20.91 5.65
CA SER A 119 -4.05 20.58 4.61
C SER A 119 -4.97 19.43 5.02
N ARG A 120 -6.26 19.55 4.66
CA ARG A 120 -7.19 18.40 4.72
C ARG A 120 -6.83 17.28 3.76
N TYR A 121 -5.98 17.55 2.76
CA TYR A 121 -5.53 16.56 1.77
C TYR A 121 -4.31 15.75 2.20
N ARG A 122 -3.82 15.92 3.44
CA ARG A 122 -2.66 15.18 3.96
C ARG A 122 -2.73 13.68 3.66
N THR A 123 -3.85 13.02 3.96
CA THR A 123 -4.04 11.60 3.65
C THR A 123 -4.00 11.29 2.15
N GLY A 124 -4.64 12.13 1.34
CA GLY A 124 -4.58 12.03 -0.11
C GLY A 124 -3.18 12.23 -0.71
N VAL A 125 -2.22 12.72 0.09
CA VAL A 125 -0.81 12.90 -0.29
C VAL A 125 0.10 11.84 0.34
N TYR A 126 -0.05 11.54 1.63
CA TYR A 126 0.79 10.54 2.32
C TYR A 126 0.64 9.14 1.73
N ALA A 127 -0.59 8.65 1.50
CA ALA A 127 -0.78 7.29 0.96
C ALA A 127 -0.07 7.08 -0.40
N PRO A 128 -0.19 7.98 -1.40
CA PRO A 128 0.63 7.88 -2.62
C PRO A 128 2.14 8.02 -2.38
N LEU A 129 2.57 8.84 -1.42
CA LEU A 129 3.99 9.00 -1.09
C LEU A 129 4.58 7.72 -0.49
N VAL A 130 3.85 6.97 0.33
CA VAL A 130 4.26 5.66 0.86
C VAL A 130 4.62 4.73 -0.29
N PHE A 131 3.73 4.57 -1.26
CA PHE A 131 3.97 3.72 -2.43
C PHE A 131 5.12 4.25 -3.30
N ALA A 132 5.17 5.56 -3.56
CA ALA A 132 6.24 6.14 -4.39
C ALA A 132 7.62 5.98 -3.74
N CYS A 133 7.72 6.18 -2.42
CA CYS A 133 8.96 5.98 -1.67
C CYS A 133 9.41 4.52 -1.71
N LEU A 134 8.47 3.57 -1.62
CA LEU A 134 8.78 2.15 -1.80
C LEU A 134 9.38 1.87 -3.19
N GLN A 135 8.77 2.39 -4.25
CA GLN A 135 9.24 2.20 -5.64
C GLN A 135 10.62 2.81 -5.90
N ASP A 136 10.90 3.98 -5.30
CA ASP A 136 12.21 4.65 -5.44
C ASP A 136 13.27 4.07 -4.47
N GLY A 137 12.89 3.18 -3.55
CA GLY A 137 13.79 2.56 -2.57
C GLY A 137 14.07 3.41 -1.33
N GLN A 138 13.32 4.49 -1.11
CA GLN A 138 13.44 5.38 0.06
C GLN A 138 12.67 4.83 1.27
N VAL A 139 13.12 3.68 1.81
CA VAL A 139 12.40 2.95 2.88
C VAL A 139 12.19 3.78 4.15
N GLN A 140 13.16 4.61 4.54
CA GLN A 140 13.03 5.49 5.72
C GLN A 140 11.91 6.52 5.55
N LYS A 141 11.82 7.16 4.38
CA LYS A 141 10.72 8.09 4.08
C LYS A 141 9.38 7.37 3.92
N MET A 142 9.39 6.17 3.36
CA MET A 142 8.20 5.31 3.28
C MET A 142 7.64 5.05 4.68
N GLU A 143 8.50 4.70 5.65
CA GLU A 143 8.09 4.53 7.04
C GLU A 143 7.57 5.83 7.64
N GLU A 144 8.27 6.95 7.47
CA GLU A 144 7.84 8.26 7.99
C GLU A 144 6.45 8.67 7.48
N TYR A 145 6.22 8.59 6.17
CA TYR A 145 4.92 8.93 5.59
C TYR A 145 3.86 7.90 5.93
N GLY A 146 4.22 6.62 6.07
CA GLY A 146 3.30 5.56 6.48
C GLY A 146 2.80 5.75 7.90
N GLU A 147 3.68 6.12 8.83
CA GLU A 147 3.30 6.43 10.22
C GLU A 147 2.40 7.68 10.29
N LYS A 148 2.70 8.72 9.49
CA LYS A 148 1.84 9.92 9.39
C LYS A 148 0.47 9.60 8.80
N GLU A 149 0.40 8.71 7.82
CA GLU A 149 -0.85 8.26 7.25
C GLU A 149 -1.66 7.44 8.25
N ILE A 150 -1.06 6.44 8.89
CA ILE A 150 -1.73 5.59 9.88
C ILE A 150 -2.24 6.42 11.08
N ALA A 151 -1.55 7.50 11.44
CA ALA A 151 -2.02 8.41 12.48
C ALA A 151 -3.31 9.17 12.09
N LEU A 152 -3.52 9.46 10.80
CA LEU A 152 -4.68 10.19 10.28
C LEU A 152 -5.80 9.26 9.80
N ALA A 153 -5.43 8.13 9.20
CA ALA A 153 -6.30 7.12 8.63
C ALA A 153 -5.83 5.72 9.09
N PRO A 154 -6.12 5.33 10.35
CA PRO A 154 -5.61 4.09 10.94
C PRO A 154 -6.08 2.82 10.23
N ASN A 155 -7.09 2.92 9.37
CA ASN A 155 -7.68 1.80 8.64
C ASN A 155 -7.32 1.79 7.15
N ASP A 156 -6.32 2.57 6.70
CA ASP A 156 -5.77 2.45 5.34
C ASP A 156 -5.06 1.11 5.19
N VAL A 157 -5.79 0.12 4.66
CA VAL A 157 -5.34 -1.25 4.46
C VAL A 157 -4.11 -1.32 3.58
N SER A 158 -4.03 -0.49 2.53
CA SER A 158 -2.93 -0.53 1.58
C SER A 158 -1.64 -0.01 2.23
N THR A 159 -1.72 1.09 3.00
CA THR A 159 -0.56 1.60 3.77
C THR A 159 -0.11 0.59 4.83
N LEU A 160 -1.06 0.02 5.59
CA LEU A 160 -0.75 -1.03 6.58
C LEU A 160 -0.05 -2.23 5.93
N ALA A 161 -0.54 -2.70 4.79
CA ALA A 161 0.01 -3.85 4.08
C ALA A 161 1.42 -3.57 3.52
N ILE A 162 1.66 -2.37 2.96
CA ILE A 162 2.99 -1.95 2.49
C ILE A 162 3.99 -1.90 3.66
N MET A 163 3.60 -1.30 4.78
CA MET A 163 4.43 -1.22 5.99
C MET A 163 4.72 -2.62 6.55
N ALA A 164 3.68 -3.43 6.71
CA ALA A 164 3.77 -4.82 7.17
C ALA A 164 4.78 -5.65 6.37
N GLN A 165 4.79 -5.49 5.06
CA GLN A 165 5.68 -6.23 4.17
C GLN A 165 7.12 -5.70 4.16
N THR A 166 7.28 -4.38 4.26
CA THR A 166 8.56 -3.71 3.99
C THR A 166 9.44 -3.62 5.22
N LEU A 167 8.89 -3.30 6.39
CA LEU A 167 9.64 -3.17 7.63
C LEU A 167 10.50 -4.42 7.96
N PRO A 168 9.97 -5.67 7.94
CA PRO A 168 10.78 -6.84 8.27
C PRO A 168 11.83 -7.19 7.19
N ARG A 169 11.65 -6.70 5.96
CA ARG A 169 12.64 -6.83 4.87
C ARG A 169 13.77 -5.82 4.97
N SER A 170 13.52 -4.66 5.58
CA SER A 170 14.54 -3.64 5.80
C SER A 170 15.61 -4.06 6.82
N ILE A 171 15.28 -5.01 7.70
CA ILE A 171 16.20 -5.54 8.72
C ILE A 171 17.38 -6.26 8.07
N HIS A 172 18.58 -5.77 8.33
CA HIS A 172 19.85 -6.29 7.84
C HIS A 172 20.84 -6.53 9.00
N SER A 173 22.02 -7.08 8.70
CA SER A 173 22.99 -7.49 9.72
C SER A 173 23.52 -6.35 10.60
N SER A 174 23.50 -5.10 10.11
CA SER A 174 23.87 -3.92 10.90
C SER A 174 22.70 -3.24 11.62
N THR A 175 21.47 -3.75 11.52
CA THR A 175 20.33 -3.18 12.25
C THR A 175 20.48 -3.48 13.74
N PRO A 176 20.43 -2.49 14.64
CA PRO A 176 20.48 -2.72 16.08
C PRO A 176 19.39 -3.70 16.55
N PRO A 177 19.66 -4.62 17.48
CA PRO A 177 18.68 -5.61 17.92
C PRO A 177 17.37 -5.01 18.44
N ALA A 178 17.45 -3.91 19.20
CA ALA A 178 16.26 -3.22 19.71
C ALA A 178 15.40 -2.62 18.58
N GLU A 179 16.04 -2.04 17.56
CA GLU A 179 15.36 -1.52 16.37
C GLU A 179 14.72 -2.66 15.56
N ALA A 180 15.45 -3.77 15.36
CA ALA A 180 14.90 -4.94 14.68
C ALA A 180 13.65 -5.48 15.40
N THR A 181 13.67 -5.57 16.73
CA THR A 181 12.49 -5.97 17.52
C THR A 181 11.31 -5.03 17.30
N GLN A 182 11.52 -3.72 17.35
CA GLN A 182 10.47 -2.72 17.12
C GLN A 182 9.88 -2.82 15.71
N LEU A 183 10.72 -2.97 14.69
CA LEU A 183 10.28 -3.15 13.30
C LEU A 183 9.42 -4.41 13.13
N LEU A 184 9.80 -5.52 13.78
CA LEU A 184 9.02 -6.77 13.75
C LEU A 184 7.68 -6.63 14.48
N GLU A 185 7.64 -5.93 15.61
CA GLU A 185 6.39 -5.66 16.35
C GLU A 185 5.42 -4.78 15.57
N LYS A 186 5.93 -3.70 14.96
CA LYS A 186 5.14 -2.85 14.05
C LYS A 186 4.60 -3.66 12.88
N ALA A 187 5.46 -4.44 12.22
CA ALA A 187 5.07 -5.24 11.08
C ALA A 187 3.98 -6.26 11.41
N GLU A 188 4.10 -6.96 12.55
CA GLU A 188 3.07 -7.89 13.02
C GLU A 188 1.73 -7.19 13.28
N LYS A 189 1.77 -6.04 13.97
CA LYS A 189 0.59 -5.23 14.24
C LYS A 189 -0.12 -4.84 12.93
N TYR A 190 0.64 -4.26 11.99
CA TYR A 190 0.09 -3.81 10.72
C TYR A 190 -0.41 -4.96 9.85
N SER A 191 0.28 -6.10 9.82
CA SER A 191 -0.19 -7.31 9.14
C SER A 191 -1.55 -7.76 9.66
N LYS A 192 -1.69 -7.94 10.98
CA LYS A 192 -2.92 -8.43 11.61
C LYS A 192 -4.07 -7.47 11.35
N GLN A 193 -3.82 -6.17 11.51
CA GLN A 193 -4.81 -5.13 11.28
C GLN A 193 -5.26 -5.08 9.81
N ALA A 194 -4.32 -5.16 8.85
CA ALA A 194 -4.67 -5.19 7.43
C ALA A 194 -5.52 -6.41 7.07
N ILE A 195 -5.16 -7.60 7.57
CA ILE A 195 -5.91 -8.85 7.34
C ILE A 195 -7.33 -8.74 7.89
N GLU A 196 -7.48 -8.23 9.11
CA GLU A 196 -8.78 -8.05 9.76
C GLU A 196 -9.66 -7.06 8.97
N ILE A 197 -9.15 -5.87 8.67
CA ILE A 197 -9.91 -4.83 7.97
C ILE A 197 -10.27 -5.27 6.55
N ALA A 198 -9.34 -5.89 5.82
CA ALA A 198 -9.57 -6.34 4.44
C ALA A 198 -10.80 -7.26 4.31
N SER A 199 -11.09 -8.07 5.34
CA SER A 199 -12.26 -8.96 5.36
C SER A 199 -13.61 -8.22 5.40
N THR A 200 -13.62 -6.99 5.91
CA THR A 200 -14.82 -6.16 6.11
C THR A 200 -14.87 -4.93 5.19
N LEU A 201 -13.86 -4.75 4.34
CA LEU A 201 -13.71 -3.56 3.52
C LEU A 201 -14.90 -3.42 2.54
N PRO A 202 -15.63 -2.30 2.55
CA PRO A 202 -16.70 -2.07 1.58
C PRO A 202 -16.09 -1.78 0.21
N LYS A 203 -16.69 -2.34 -0.83
CA LYS A 203 -16.31 -2.02 -2.20
C LYS A 203 -16.61 -0.55 -2.51
N PRO A 204 -15.66 0.24 -3.04
CA PRO A 204 -15.94 1.58 -3.52
C PRO A 204 -16.96 1.59 -4.67
N ALA A 205 -17.88 2.56 -4.68
CA ALA A 205 -18.96 2.64 -5.68
C ALA A 205 -18.44 2.79 -7.13
N ASN A 206 -17.25 3.34 -7.31
CA ASN A 206 -16.58 3.57 -8.58
C ASN A 206 -15.66 2.42 -9.02
N MET A 207 -15.78 1.25 -8.40
CA MET A 207 -14.90 0.09 -8.65
C MET A 207 -15.71 -1.15 -9.06
N THR A 208 -15.21 -1.91 -10.04
CA THR A 208 -15.79 -3.22 -10.38
C THR A 208 -15.46 -4.23 -9.28
N ASP A 209 -16.24 -5.32 -9.20
CA ASP A 209 -16.02 -6.37 -8.20
C ASP A 209 -14.65 -7.04 -8.40
N GLU A 210 -14.24 -7.24 -9.65
CA GLU A 210 -12.95 -7.84 -10.00
C GLU A 210 -11.78 -6.94 -9.62
N ALA A 211 -11.88 -5.65 -9.92
CA ALA A 211 -10.85 -4.69 -9.56
C ALA A 211 -10.71 -4.59 -8.03
N PHE A 212 -11.84 -4.57 -7.32
CA PHE A 212 -11.85 -4.54 -5.87
C PHE A 212 -11.27 -5.81 -5.25
N ALA A 213 -11.67 -6.98 -5.75
CA ALA A 213 -11.13 -8.25 -5.32
C ALA A 213 -9.61 -8.33 -5.58
N ALA A 214 -9.15 -7.87 -6.74
CA ALA A 214 -7.73 -7.85 -7.08
C ALA A 214 -6.92 -6.93 -6.14
N ALA A 215 -7.39 -5.70 -5.89
CA ALA A 215 -6.74 -4.77 -4.97
C ALA A 215 -6.69 -5.33 -3.53
N LYS A 216 -7.82 -5.84 -3.04
CA LYS A 216 -7.89 -6.48 -1.73
C LYS A 216 -6.95 -7.69 -1.62
N ASN A 217 -6.89 -8.54 -2.64
CA ASN A 217 -6.02 -9.70 -2.64
C ASN A 217 -4.54 -9.30 -2.66
N GLN A 218 -4.18 -8.22 -3.36
CA GLN A 218 -2.82 -7.68 -3.33
C GLN A 218 -2.42 -7.20 -1.93
N ASP A 219 -3.30 -6.46 -1.25
CA ASP A 219 -3.06 -6.01 0.12
C ASP A 219 -2.99 -7.19 1.11
N LEU A 220 -3.88 -8.18 0.98
CA LEU A 220 -3.83 -9.41 1.77
C LEU A 220 -2.53 -10.20 1.52
N ALA A 221 -2.09 -10.32 0.28
CA ALA A 221 -0.84 -11.00 -0.06
C ALA A 221 0.36 -10.32 0.61
N MET A 222 0.40 -8.97 0.60
CA MET A 222 1.43 -8.20 1.29
C MET A 222 1.36 -8.37 2.81
N ALA A 223 0.16 -8.29 3.40
CA ALA A 223 -0.02 -8.41 4.85
C ALA A 223 0.37 -9.80 5.38
N HIS A 224 -0.08 -10.88 4.73
CA HIS A 224 0.29 -12.25 5.06
C HIS A 224 1.79 -12.52 4.83
N SER A 225 2.36 -11.98 3.74
CA SER A 225 3.81 -12.05 3.47
C SER A 225 4.63 -11.40 4.59
N GLY A 226 4.23 -10.20 5.03
CA GLY A 226 4.83 -9.50 6.15
C GLY A 226 4.81 -10.32 7.43
N LEU A 227 3.64 -10.89 7.77
CA LEU A 227 3.47 -11.69 8.98
C LEU A 227 4.29 -12.97 8.95
N GLY A 228 4.30 -13.66 7.80
CA GLY A 228 5.14 -14.82 7.58
C GLY A 228 6.62 -14.53 7.73
N LEU A 229 7.11 -13.41 7.20
CA LEU A 229 8.51 -13.00 7.38
C LEU A 229 8.82 -12.63 8.83
N VAL A 230 7.90 -11.98 9.54
CA VAL A 230 8.06 -11.73 10.99
C VAL A 230 8.22 -13.05 11.75
N TYR A 231 7.41 -14.06 11.43
CA TYR A 231 7.51 -15.37 12.06
C TYR A 231 8.83 -16.09 11.72
N ILE A 232 9.29 -16.06 10.46
CA ILE A 232 10.64 -16.56 10.09
C ILE A 232 11.73 -15.89 10.92
N ARG A 233 11.71 -14.55 11.02
CA ARG A 233 12.71 -13.76 11.78
C ARG A 233 12.72 -14.11 13.27
N ARG A 234 11.60 -14.60 13.80
CA ARG A 234 11.45 -15.06 15.19
C ARG A 234 11.63 -16.59 15.36
N GLY A 235 11.99 -17.31 14.30
CA GLY A 235 12.16 -18.77 14.32
C GLY A 235 10.86 -19.57 14.35
N LYS A 236 9.71 -18.92 14.21
CA LYS A 236 8.35 -19.49 14.22
C LYS A 236 7.97 -20.02 12.83
N ASN A 237 8.75 -20.99 12.34
CA ASN A 237 8.64 -21.44 10.95
C ASN A 237 7.32 -22.15 10.64
N ALA A 238 6.70 -22.81 11.62
CA ALA A 238 5.39 -23.45 11.42
C ALA A 238 4.29 -22.41 11.18
N GLU A 239 4.23 -21.37 12.02
CA GLU A 239 3.30 -20.26 11.83
C GLU A 239 3.59 -19.48 10.53
N ALA A 240 4.87 -19.34 10.16
CA ALA A 240 5.24 -18.71 8.90
C ALA A 240 4.70 -19.44 7.66
N ILE A 241 4.68 -20.78 7.69
CA ILE A 241 4.14 -21.59 6.57
C ILE A 241 2.66 -21.26 6.35
N THR A 242 1.86 -21.15 7.42
CA THR A 242 0.44 -20.80 7.32
C THR A 242 0.25 -19.45 6.63
N GLU A 243 0.93 -18.41 7.10
CA GLU A 243 0.78 -17.07 6.55
C GLU A 243 1.30 -16.96 5.10
N LEU A 244 2.48 -17.52 4.82
CA LEU A 244 3.05 -17.49 3.47
C LEU A 244 2.22 -18.31 2.47
N SER A 245 1.56 -19.37 2.92
CA SER A 245 0.63 -20.16 2.09
C SER A 245 -0.60 -19.34 1.70
N GLU A 246 -1.18 -18.57 2.63
CA GLU A 246 -2.27 -17.65 2.29
C GLU A 246 -1.78 -16.53 1.36
N ALA A 247 -0.59 -15.97 1.59
CA ALA A 247 -0.01 -14.94 0.73
C ALA A 247 0.09 -15.37 -0.74
N VAL A 248 0.62 -16.57 -1.01
CA VAL A 248 0.76 -17.09 -2.39
C VAL A 248 -0.54 -17.62 -2.99
N LYS A 249 -1.56 -17.88 -2.17
CA LYS A 249 -2.87 -18.39 -2.59
C LYS A 249 -3.81 -17.28 -3.06
N VAL A 250 -3.78 -16.13 -2.38
CA VAL A 250 -4.64 -14.99 -2.73
C VAL A 250 -4.10 -14.17 -3.90
N ASP A 251 -2.77 -14.19 -4.10
CA ASP A 251 -2.11 -13.44 -5.15
C ASP A 251 -2.18 -14.16 -6.51
N PRO A 252 -2.79 -13.57 -7.56
CA PRO A 252 -2.79 -14.15 -8.90
C PRO A 252 -1.40 -14.14 -9.57
N ASN A 253 -0.47 -13.31 -9.08
CA ASN A 253 0.92 -13.25 -9.53
C ASN A 253 1.88 -13.13 -8.33
N PRO A 254 2.04 -14.20 -7.54
CA PRO A 254 2.80 -14.16 -6.29
C PRO A 254 4.22 -13.65 -6.46
N ASP A 255 4.63 -12.74 -5.58
CA ASP A 255 6.04 -12.35 -5.41
C ASP A 255 6.92 -13.61 -5.21
N PRO A 256 7.94 -13.85 -6.06
CA PRO A 256 8.84 -15.00 -5.92
C PRO A 256 9.49 -15.09 -4.54
N VAL A 257 9.66 -13.97 -3.84
CA VAL A 257 10.16 -13.93 -2.46
C VAL A 257 9.24 -14.71 -1.52
N ASN A 258 7.92 -14.66 -1.71
CA ASN A 258 6.98 -15.41 -0.85
C ASN A 258 7.16 -16.92 -1.03
N TYR A 259 7.36 -17.40 -2.25
CA TYR A 259 7.68 -18.81 -2.51
C TYR A 259 9.04 -19.21 -1.93
N TYR A 260 10.04 -18.34 -2.02
CA TYR A 260 11.34 -18.58 -1.39
C TYR A 260 11.22 -18.70 0.13
N LEU A 261 10.55 -17.75 0.77
CA LEU A 261 10.33 -17.75 2.22
C LEU A 261 9.54 -18.98 2.67
N LEU A 262 8.50 -19.37 1.93
CA LEU A 262 7.73 -20.59 2.19
C LEU A 262 8.64 -21.81 2.12
N GLY A 263 9.48 -21.90 1.08
CA GLY A 263 10.45 -22.97 0.94
C GLY A 263 11.46 -23.03 2.10
N MET A 264 11.94 -21.87 2.57
CA MET A 264 12.84 -21.83 3.73
C MET A 264 12.16 -22.30 5.01
N ALA A 265 10.93 -21.85 5.26
CA ALA A 265 10.16 -22.22 6.45
C ALA A 265 9.83 -23.72 6.44
N SER A 266 9.38 -24.26 5.30
CA SER A 266 9.15 -25.70 5.10
C SER A 266 10.43 -26.51 5.28
N LYS A 267 11.56 -26.07 4.71
CA LYS A 267 12.85 -26.76 4.87
C LYS A 267 13.31 -26.76 6.34
N SER A 268 13.10 -25.66 7.05
CA SER A 268 13.49 -25.54 8.47
C SER A 268 12.62 -26.36 9.42
N THR A 269 11.46 -26.81 8.95
CA THR A 269 10.53 -27.69 9.68
C THR A 269 10.54 -29.11 9.11
N SER A 270 11.53 -29.46 8.28
CA SER A 270 11.70 -30.76 7.64
C SER A 270 10.54 -31.19 6.72
N HIS A 271 9.70 -30.26 6.26
CA HIS A 271 8.72 -30.50 5.19
C HIS A 271 9.41 -30.38 3.83
N PHE A 272 10.34 -31.30 3.53
CA PHE A 272 11.25 -31.15 2.40
C PHE A 272 10.56 -31.15 1.02
N ASP A 273 9.51 -31.95 0.84
CA ASP A 273 8.76 -32.00 -0.43
C ASP A 273 8.04 -30.68 -0.72
N ASP A 274 7.45 -30.08 0.31
CA ASP A 274 6.80 -28.78 0.22
C ASP A 274 7.83 -27.67 -0.02
N ALA A 275 9.01 -27.78 0.61
CA ALA A 275 10.12 -26.87 0.38
C ALA A 275 10.62 -26.92 -1.07
N ILE A 276 10.84 -28.11 -1.63
CA ILE A 276 11.24 -28.32 -3.02
C ILE A 276 10.19 -27.71 -3.96
N THR A 277 8.91 -27.95 -3.69
CA THR A 277 7.79 -27.42 -4.49
C THR A 277 7.80 -25.89 -4.49
N ALA A 278 7.92 -25.27 -3.30
CA ALA A 278 7.96 -23.82 -3.17
C ALA A 278 9.19 -23.21 -3.85
N PHE A 279 10.38 -23.78 -3.66
CA PHE A 279 11.59 -23.30 -4.34
C PHE A 279 11.52 -23.45 -5.86
N ASN A 280 10.91 -24.51 -6.38
CA ASN A 280 10.69 -24.67 -7.82
C ASN A 280 9.73 -23.60 -8.38
N LYS A 281 8.66 -23.26 -7.66
CA LYS A 281 7.78 -22.15 -8.02
C LYS A 281 8.52 -20.81 -8.02
N CYS A 282 9.36 -20.54 -7.02
CA CYS A 282 10.25 -19.36 -7.04
C CYS A 282 11.18 -19.38 -8.27
N ALA A 283 11.84 -20.51 -8.54
CA ALA A 283 12.80 -20.65 -9.64
C ALA A 283 12.17 -20.56 -11.04
N ALA A 284 10.87 -20.79 -11.15
CA ALA A 284 10.13 -20.67 -12.41
C ALA A 284 9.99 -19.20 -12.86
N VAL A 285 10.07 -18.24 -11.94
CA VAL A 285 10.00 -16.82 -12.26
C VAL A 285 11.39 -16.29 -12.65
N PRO A 286 11.58 -15.80 -13.89
CA PRO A 286 12.86 -15.24 -14.31
C PRO A 286 13.22 -14.00 -13.49
N GLY A 287 14.44 -13.95 -12.95
CA GLY A 287 14.90 -12.80 -12.16
C GLY A 287 16.08 -13.14 -11.27
N ALA A 288 16.45 -12.20 -10.40
CA ALA A 288 17.61 -12.32 -9.51
C ALA A 288 17.52 -13.55 -8.57
N MET A 289 16.30 -13.94 -8.19
CA MET A 289 16.06 -15.06 -7.27
C MET A 289 16.15 -16.44 -7.93
N GLN A 290 16.14 -16.54 -9.27
CA GLN A 290 16.02 -17.83 -9.95
C GLN A 290 17.16 -18.80 -9.59
N ALA A 291 18.41 -18.32 -9.61
CA ALA A 291 19.57 -19.17 -9.32
C ALA A 291 19.60 -19.63 -7.86
N VAL A 292 19.32 -18.73 -6.92
CA VAL A 292 19.29 -19.08 -5.48
C VAL A 292 18.14 -20.04 -5.18
N CYS A 293 16.97 -19.87 -5.80
CA CYS A 293 15.84 -20.79 -5.61
C CYS A 293 16.14 -22.19 -6.16
N LYS A 294 16.80 -22.31 -7.32
CA LYS A 294 17.27 -23.63 -7.82
C LYS A 294 18.24 -24.30 -6.84
N ALA A 295 19.23 -23.56 -6.35
CA ALA A 295 20.20 -24.11 -5.40
C ALA A 295 19.53 -24.57 -4.09
N GLN A 296 18.52 -23.85 -3.60
CA GLN A 296 17.76 -24.25 -2.41
C GLN A 296 16.86 -25.46 -2.66
N ALA A 297 16.28 -25.62 -3.85
CA ALA A 297 15.55 -26.82 -4.23
C ALA A 297 16.47 -28.05 -4.22
N ASP A 298 17.68 -27.93 -4.77
CA ASP A 298 18.68 -29.01 -4.76
C ASP A 298 19.16 -29.34 -3.34
N ASP A 299 19.35 -28.34 -2.49
CA ASP A 299 19.69 -28.53 -1.07
C ASP A 299 18.58 -29.29 -0.32
N ALA A 300 17.32 -28.85 -0.48
CA ALA A 300 16.17 -29.51 0.14
C ALA A 300 16.02 -30.97 -0.34
N LYS A 301 16.26 -31.24 -1.64
CA LYS A 301 16.26 -32.59 -2.20
C LYS A 301 17.38 -33.47 -1.64
N LYS A 302 18.57 -32.93 -1.38
CA LYS A 302 19.64 -33.69 -0.72
C LYS A 302 19.22 -34.06 0.70
N LYS A 303 18.69 -33.10 1.45
CA LYS A 303 18.22 -33.33 2.83
C LYS A 303 17.13 -34.37 2.91
N SER A 304 16.17 -34.37 1.98
CA SER A 304 15.07 -35.36 1.97
C SER A 304 15.55 -36.81 1.77
N THR A 305 16.77 -37.01 1.25
CA THR A 305 17.38 -38.36 1.12
C THR A 305 18.16 -38.80 2.35
N THR A 306 18.50 -37.87 3.25
CA THR A 306 19.36 -38.12 4.42
C THR A 306 18.65 -37.91 5.75
N GLU A 307 17.52 -37.22 5.76
CA GLU A 307 16.74 -36.84 6.93
C GLU A 307 15.28 -37.28 6.76
N LEU A 308 14.61 -37.59 7.87
CA LEU A 308 13.17 -37.92 7.85
C LEU A 308 12.36 -36.63 7.65
N SER A 309 11.45 -36.64 6.67
CA SER A 309 10.47 -35.57 6.51
C SER A 309 9.49 -35.53 7.68
N ALA A 310 9.08 -34.33 8.09
CA ALA A 310 7.99 -34.17 9.04
C ALA A 310 6.66 -34.64 8.41
N PRO A 311 5.74 -35.22 9.22
CA PRO A 311 4.40 -35.55 8.75
C PRO A 311 3.64 -34.28 8.33
N LYS A 312 2.79 -34.43 7.31
CA LYS A 312 1.90 -33.37 6.83
C LYS A 312 0.78 -33.05 7.82
#